data_AF-A0A3C0VTU9-F1
#
_entry.id   AF-A0A3C0VTU9-F1
#
_cell.length_a   1.000
_cell.length_b   1.000
_cell.length_c   1.000
_cell.angle_alpha   90.00
_cell.angle_beta   90.00
_cell.angle_gamma   90.00
#
_symmetry.space_group_name_H-M   'P 1'
#
loop_
_entity.id
_entity.type
_entity.pdbx_description
1 polymer ?
#
loop_
_entity_poly.entity_id
_entity_poly.type
_entity_poly.pdbx_seq_one_letter_code
_entity_poly.pdbx_strand_id
1 'polypeptide(L)'
;QGITDLINIPADINLDFADVRTVMQDKGVAHVGIGTGRGDDKAIEAARAAVESPLLETTIADCTDIILNITGDLSLYDAQAVAEYVKSITGDNVNVIFGSRTDEDMQDTCVVTLIATGIEMPVQSVEAGRMVSPDSYKANVKFVPKGITPVARPVAPAAHPVSHVAPVAPVAPVQAEAPVSPVAQPIAQPKAGVKPVFGKFNSKIEDKSYQLPTFMKRADKDK
;
A
#
# COMPACT_ATOMS: atom_id res chain seq x y z
N GLN A 1 0.31 1.74 -18.58
CA GLN A 1 0.96 2.42 -17.45
C GLN A 1 2.05 1.48 -16.95
N GLY A 2 3.31 1.89 -17.05
CA GLY A 2 4.48 1.06 -16.74
C GLY A 2 5.23 1.57 -15.52
N ILE A 3 6.22 0.81 -15.04
CA ILE A 3 7.10 1.20 -13.93
C ILE A 3 7.87 2.49 -14.25
N THR A 4 8.18 2.71 -15.52
CA THR A 4 8.85 3.92 -16.02
C THR A 4 8.04 5.19 -15.77
N ASP A 5 6.71 5.08 -15.75
CA ASP A 5 5.82 6.23 -15.51
C ASP A 5 5.96 6.74 -14.08
N LEU A 6 6.36 5.88 -13.13
CA LEU A 6 6.58 6.22 -11.72
C LEU A 6 7.76 7.15 -11.49
N ILE A 7 8.72 7.16 -12.43
CA ILE A 7 9.99 7.89 -12.31
C ILE A 7 9.95 9.15 -13.15
N ASN A 8 9.37 9.06 -14.36
CA ASN A 8 9.49 10.11 -15.36
C ASN A 8 8.33 11.13 -15.32
N ILE A 9 7.20 10.77 -14.72
CA ILE A 9 6.03 11.66 -14.65
C ILE A 9 6.00 12.33 -13.28
N PRO A 10 5.97 13.68 -13.22
CA PRO A 10 5.79 14.39 -11.96
C PRO A 10 4.49 14.00 -11.26
N ALA A 11 4.61 13.75 -9.96
CA ALA A 11 3.58 13.32 -9.05
C ALA A 11 3.69 14.12 -7.73
N ASP A 12 2.65 14.09 -6.89
CA ASP A 12 2.66 14.74 -5.58
C ASP A 12 3.69 14.08 -4.66
N ILE A 13 3.78 12.75 -4.77
CA ILE A 13 4.81 11.94 -4.12
C ILE A 13 5.52 11.16 -5.22
N ASN A 14 6.73 11.61 -5.55
CA ASN A 14 7.57 10.98 -6.58
C ASN A 14 8.37 9.83 -6.00
N LEU A 15 8.54 8.80 -6.82
CA LEU A 15 9.54 7.75 -6.62
C LEU A 15 10.77 8.08 -7.45
N ASP A 16 11.95 7.89 -6.88
CA ASP A 16 13.19 8.06 -7.63
C ASP A 16 13.70 6.73 -8.22
N PHE A 17 14.70 6.80 -9.09
CA PHE A 17 15.28 5.61 -9.71
C PHE A 17 15.99 4.71 -8.69
N ALA A 18 16.54 5.26 -7.61
CA ALA A 18 17.24 4.48 -6.60
C ALA A 18 16.27 3.64 -5.76
N ASP A 19 15.10 4.20 -5.43
CA ASP A 19 14.01 3.51 -4.73
C ASP A 19 13.51 2.33 -5.56
N VAL A 20 13.11 2.59 -6.82
CA VAL A 20 12.60 1.56 -7.74
C VAL A 20 13.67 0.49 -7.99
N ARG A 21 14.93 0.89 -8.17
CA ARG A 21 16.03 -0.07 -8.34
C ARG A 21 16.19 -0.95 -7.11
N THR A 22 16.09 -0.41 -5.89
CA THR A 22 16.27 -1.17 -4.64
C THR A 22 15.21 -2.25 -4.48
N VAL A 23 13.97 -1.95 -4.83
CA VAL A 23 12.84 -2.90 -4.76
C VAL A 23 12.72 -3.83 -5.96
N MET A 24 13.44 -3.59 -7.06
CA MET A 24 13.35 -4.47 -8.24
C MET A 24 14.61 -5.27 -8.52
N GLN A 25 15.79 -4.76 -8.15
CA GLN A 25 17.05 -5.41 -8.48
C GLN A 25 17.26 -6.64 -7.60
N ASP A 26 17.58 -7.76 -8.25
CA ASP A 26 17.91 -9.04 -7.59
C ASP A 26 16.79 -9.58 -6.67
N LYS A 27 15.54 -9.13 -6.86
CA LYS A 27 14.36 -9.57 -6.09
C LYS A 27 13.62 -10.78 -6.68
N GLY A 28 14.13 -11.38 -7.76
CA GLY A 28 13.49 -12.54 -8.38
C GLY A 28 12.20 -12.18 -9.10
N VAL A 29 11.11 -12.89 -8.78
CA VAL A 29 9.82 -12.73 -9.48
C VAL A 29 9.07 -11.51 -8.96
N ALA A 30 8.42 -10.81 -9.88
CA ALA A 30 7.51 -9.71 -9.60
C ALA A 30 6.10 -10.07 -10.05
N HIS A 31 5.11 -9.70 -9.24
CA HIS A 31 3.70 -9.74 -9.60
C HIS A 31 3.13 -8.33 -9.60
N VAL A 32 2.17 -8.09 -10.49
CA VAL A 32 1.55 -6.77 -10.65
C VAL A 32 0.06 -6.91 -10.43
N GLY A 33 -0.50 -6.12 -9.53
CA GLY A 33 -1.93 -5.97 -9.33
C GLY A 33 -2.36 -4.58 -9.77
N ILE A 34 -3.45 -4.49 -10.53
CA ILE A 34 -4.04 -3.19 -10.92
C ILE A 34 -5.50 -3.21 -10.52
N GLY A 35 -5.93 -2.14 -9.85
CA GLY A 35 -7.31 -1.93 -9.44
C GLY A 35 -7.78 -0.53 -9.74
N THR A 36 -9.07 -0.41 -10.02
CA THR A 36 -9.76 0.86 -10.22
C THR A 36 -10.88 0.99 -9.21
N GLY A 37 -11.10 2.18 -8.69
CA GLY A 37 -12.19 2.47 -7.78
C GLY A 37 -12.82 3.81 -8.09
N ARG A 38 -14.06 4.00 -7.63
CA ARG A 38 -14.87 5.19 -7.91
C ARG A 38 -15.70 5.59 -6.70
N GLY A 39 -16.03 6.88 -6.57
CA GLY A 39 -16.89 7.38 -5.50
C GLY A 39 -16.10 7.80 -4.26
N ASP A 40 -16.80 7.87 -3.14
CA ASP A 40 -16.24 8.30 -1.85
C ASP A 40 -15.14 7.36 -1.36
N ASP A 41 -15.30 6.05 -1.55
CA ASP A 41 -14.36 5.00 -1.12
C ASP A 41 -13.37 4.56 -2.22
N LYS A 42 -13.27 5.32 -3.31
CA LYS A 42 -12.50 4.96 -4.53
C LYS A 42 -11.10 4.42 -4.25
N ALA A 43 -10.38 5.01 -3.32
CA ALA A 43 -8.99 4.66 -3.04
C ALA A 43 -8.86 3.26 -2.41
N ILE A 44 -9.67 2.98 -1.39
CA ILE A 44 -9.70 1.67 -0.73
C ILE A 44 -10.27 0.60 -1.67
N GLU A 45 -11.29 0.92 -2.45
CA GLU A 45 -11.82 0.00 -3.45
C GLU A 45 -10.78 -0.35 -4.52
N ALA A 46 -10.07 0.64 -5.07
CA ALA A 46 -9.00 0.43 -6.03
C ALA A 46 -7.88 -0.41 -5.43
N ALA A 47 -7.50 -0.16 -4.17
CA ALA A 47 -6.47 -0.94 -3.49
C ALA A 47 -6.91 -2.40 -3.27
N ARG A 48 -8.15 -2.64 -2.85
CA ARG A 48 -8.71 -4.00 -2.72
C ARG A 48 -8.70 -4.71 -4.07
N ALA A 49 -9.17 -4.05 -5.13
CA ALA A 49 -9.18 -4.60 -6.47
C ALA A 49 -7.75 -4.91 -6.99
N ALA A 50 -6.75 -4.10 -6.63
CA ALA A 50 -5.36 -4.36 -6.99
C ALA A 50 -4.80 -5.58 -6.26
N VAL A 51 -5.10 -5.75 -4.97
CA VAL A 51 -4.66 -6.90 -4.15
C VAL A 51 -5.36 -8.20 -4.56
N GLU A 52 -6.60 -8.11 -5.04
CA GLU A 52 -7.38 -9.26 -5.52
C GLU A 52 -7.22 -9.50 -7.04
N SER A 53 -6.31 -8.77 -7.69
CA SER A 53 -6.15 -8.80 -9.14
C SER A 53 -5.70 -10.19 -9.62
N PRO A 54 -6.32 -10.77 -10.67
CA PRO A 54 -5.88 -12.05 -11.25
C PRO A 54 -4.46 -12.05 -11.82
N LEU A 55 -3.85 -10.87 -11.97
CA LEU A 55 -2.48 -10.68 -12.40
C LEU A 55 -1.46 -10.99 -11.27
N LEU A 56 -1.94 -11.10 -10.02
CA LEU A 56 -1.19 -11.61 -8.90
C LEU A 56 -1.32 -13.14 -8.87
N GLU A 57 -0.26 -13.85 -9.27
CA GLU A 57 -0.26 -15.33 -9.25
C GLU A 57 -0.18 -15.89 -7.82
N THR A 58 0.23 -15.05 -6.86
CA THR A 58 0.40 -15.38 -5.44
C THR A 58 -0.05 -14.22 -4.56
N THR A 59 -0.28 -14.49 -3.28
CA THR A 59 -0.66 -13.46 -2.30
C THR A 59 0.52 -12.51 -2.04
N ILE A 60 0.24 -11.22 -1.87
CA ILE A 60 1.25 -10.21 -1.53
C ILE A 60 1.80 -10.33 -0.10
N ALA A 61 1.22 -11.20 0.74
CA ALA A 61 1.57 -11.32 2.15
C ALA A 61 3.03 -11.78 2.37
N ASP A 62 3.57 -12.58 1.45
CA ASP A 62 4.91 -13.17 1.56
C ASP A 62 5.96 -12.46 0.68
N CYS A 63 5.68 -11.21 0.25
CA CYS A 63 6.65 -10.42 -0.50
C CYS A 63 7.60 -9.66 0.44
N THR A 64 8.80 -9.31 -0.05
CA THR A 64 9.78 -8.53 0.73
C THR A 64 9.73 -7.05 0.42
N ASP A 65 9.35 -6.69 -0.81
CA ASP A 65 9.27 -5.31 -1.25
C ASP A 65 8.03 -5.06 -2.12
N ILE A 66 7.40 -3.90 -1.95
CA ILE A 66 6.22 -3.45 -2.70
C ILE A 66 6.46 -2.06 -3.26
N ILE A 67 6.08 -1.86 -4.52
CA ILE A 67 5.80 -0.55 -5.10
C ILE A 67 4.30 -0.34 -5.11
N LEU A 68 3.84 0.74 -4.48
CA LEU A 68 2.44 1.15 -4.47
C LEU A 68 2.32 2.51 -5.14
N ASN A 69 1.61 2.57 -6.27
CA ASN A 69 1.36 3.82 -6.98
C ASN A 69 -0.14 4.07 -7.13
N ILE A 70 -0.56 5.30 -6.84
CA ILE A 70 -1.95 5.71 -6.96
C ILE A 70 -2.03 6.90 -7.92
N THR A 71 -2.96 6.84 -8.87
CA THR A 71 -3.20 7.95 -9.81
C THR A 71 -4.69 8.23 -9.93
N GLY A 72 -5.10 9.49 -9.82
CA GLY A 72 -6.50 9.91 -10.00
C GLY A 72 -6.85 11.16 -9.22
N ASP A 73 -8.14 11.41 -9.04
CA ASP A 73 -8.66 12.46 -8.17
C ASP A 73 -8.48 12.03 -6.70
N LEU A 74 -7.40 12.45 -6.04
CA LEU A 74 -6.96 11.89 -4.75
C LEU A 74 -6.72 12.99 -3.73
N SER A 75 -7.14 12.74 -2.49
CA SER A 75 -6.69 13.50 -1.33
C SER A 75 -5.48 12.84 -0.65
N LEU A 76 -4.77 13.59 0.19
CA LEU A 76 -3.71 13.03 1.03
C LEU A 76 -4.23 11.92 1.97
N TYR A 77 -5.49 12.02 2.41
CA TYR A 77 -6.12 11.00 3.25
C TYR A 77 -6.34 9.71 2.49
N ASP A 78 -6.78 9.78 1.22
CA ASP A 78 -6.95 8.62 0.35
C ASP A 78 -5.63 7.86 0.16
N ALA A 79 -4.55 8.60 -0.13
CA ALA A 79 -3.22 8.06 -0.26
C ALA A 79 -2.74 7.33 1.00
N GLN A 80 -2.95 7.94 2.18
CA GLN A 80 -2.63 7.34 3.46
C GLN A 80 -3.44 6.06 3.73
N ALA A 81 -4.75 6.10 3.50
CA ALA A 81 -5.65 4.97 3.75
C ALA A 81 -5.26 3.74 2.92
N VAL A 82 -4.85 3.94 1.66
CA VAL A 82 -4.35 2.86 0.80
C VAL A 82 -3.03 2.29 1.30
N ALA A 83 -2.10 3.14 1.74
CA ALA A 83 -0.83 2.67 2.31
C ALA A 83 -1.04 1.85 3.60
N GLU A 84 -1.94 2.30 4.49
CA GLU A 84 -2.31 1.58 5.71
C GLU A 84 -2.99 0.24 5.39
N TYR A 85 -3.90 0.22 4.42
CA TYR A 85 -4.56 -1.00 3.98
C TYR A 85 -3.55 -2.05 3.49
N VAL A 86 -2.62 -1.67 2.60
CA VAL A 86 -1.60 -2.60 2.09
C VAL A 86 -0.69 -3.11 3.21
N LYS A 87 -0.27 -2.23 4.14
CA LYS A 87 0.50 -2.62 5.33
C LYS A 87 -0.25 -3.58 6.24
N SER A 88 -1.57 -3.43 6.39
CA SER A 88 -2.36 -4.34 7.22
C SER A 88 -2.38 -5.78 6.71
N ILE A 89 -2.16 -5.99 5.40
CA ILE A 89 -2.15 -7.31 4.75
C ILE A 89 -0.74 -7.91 4.75
N THR A 90 0.28 -7.07 4.57
CA THR A 90 1.67 -7.48 4.36
C THR A 90 2.48 -7.50 5.66
N GLY A 91 2.03 -6.78 6.69
CA GLY A 91 2.74 -6.60 7.95
C GLY A 91 3.87 -5.58 7.87
N ASP A 92 4.53 -5.34 8.99
CA ASP A 92 5.56 -4.29 9.13
C ASP A 92 6.94 -4.68 8.58
N ASN A 93 7.14 -5.93 8.17
CA ASN A 93 8.44 -6.43 7.69
C ASN A 93 8.65 -6.26 6.17
N VAL A 94 7.70 -5.62 5.48
CA VAL A 94 7.76 -5.40 4.03
C VAL A 94 8.21 -3.96 3.74
N ASN A 95 9.17 -3.82 2.84
CA ASN A 95 9.61 -2.52 2.37
C ASN A 95 8.62 -1.97 1.33
N VAL A 96 7.85 -0.94 1.70
CA VAL A 96 6.85 -0.34 0.82
C VAL A 96 7.34 1.02 0.34
N ILE A 97 7.55 1.16 -0.98
CA ILE A 97 7.77 2.46 -1.61
C ILE A 97 6.45 2.97 -2.20
N PHE A 98 6.17 4.25 -1.99
CA PHE A 98 4.87 4.84 -2.25
C PHE A 98 4.96 6.01 -3.22
N GLY A 99 4.16 5.96 -4.30
CA GLY A 99 3.98 7.04 -5.26
C GLY A 99 2.51 7.46 -5.34
N SER A 100 2.27 8.76 -5.55
CA SER A 100 0.91 9.29 -5.70
C SER A 100 0.89 10.48 -6.63
N ARG A 101 0.00 10.44 -7.63
CA ARG A 101 -0.21 11.50 -8.62
C ARG A 101 -1.68 11.88 -8.66
N THR A 102 -1.97 13.13 -8.33
CA THR A 102 -3.28 13.73 -8.56
C THR A 102 -3.46 14.01 -10.04
N ASP A 103 -4.59 13.56 -10.59
CA ASP A 103 -4.97 13.77 -11.98
C ASP A 103 -6.43 14.27 -12.04
N GLU A 104 -6.60 15.58 -12.27
CA GLU A 104 -7.91 16.25 -12.25
C GLU A 104 -8.85 15.77 -13.38
N ASP A 105 -8.29 15.17 -14.44
CA ASP A 105 -9.08 14.60 -15.54
C ASP A 105 -9.78 13.29 -15.14
N MET A 106 -9.32 12.65 -14.05
CA MET A 106 -9.86 11.40 -13.52
C MET A 106 -10.92 11.64 -12.43
N GLN A 107 -11.93 12.46 -12.74
CA GLN A 107 -12.98 12.82 -11.79
C GLN A 107 -13.58 11.61 -11.07
N ASP A 108 -13.62 11.69 -9.74
CA ASP A 108 -14.24 10.69 -8.87
C ASP A 108 -13.65 9.26 -9.04
N THR A 109 -12.49 9.12 -9.69
CA THR A 109 -11.92 7.82 -10.05
C THR A 109 -10.45 7.77 -9.68
N CYS A 110 -9.97 6.60 -9.26
CA CYS A 110 -8.54 6.37 -9.11
C CYS A 110 -8.12 4.98 -9.58
N VAL A 111 -6.85 4.87 -9.93
CA VAL A 111 -6.16 3.64 -10.30
C VAL A 111 -5.06 3.39 -9.28
N VAL A 112 -5.06 2.20 -8.68
CA VAL A 112 -3.96 1.70 -7.85
C VAL A 112 -3.20 0.67 -8.66
N THR A 113 -1.89 0.85 -8.76
CA THR A 113 -0.94 -0.14 -9.28
C THR A 113 -0.07 -0.61 -8.13
N LEU A 114 -0.09 -1.92 -7.88
CA LEU A 114 0.71 -2.59 -6.87
C LEU A 114 1.69 -3.52 -7.58
N ILE A 115 2.97 -3.45 -7.24
CA ILE A 115 4.00 -4.36 -7.75
C ILE A 115 4.66 -5.01 -6.54
N ALA A 116 4.47 -6.31 -6.38
CA ALA A 116 5.07 -7.08 -5.29
C ALA A 116 6.27 -7.87 -5.82
N THR A 117 7.37 -7.84 -5.09
CA THR A 117 8.65 -8.44 -5.49
C THR A 117 9.29 -9.21 -4.34
N GLY A 118 10.25 -10.09 -4.65
CA GLY A 118 10.89 -10.93 -3.64
C GLY A 118 9.91 -11.92 -3.04
N ILE A 119 9.00 -12.42 -3.87
CA ILE A 119 8.06 -13.48 -3.51
C ILE A 119 8.78 -14.81 -3.75
N GLU A 120 8.87 -15.61 -2.69
CA GLU A 120 9.38 -16.97 -2.80
C GLU A 120 8.33 -17.83 -3.50
N MET A 121 8.61 -18.25 -4.73
CA MET A 121 7.83 -19.33 -5.31
C MET A 121 8.13 -20.61 -4.52
N PRO A 122 7.12 -21.33 -4.00
CA PRO A 122 7.34 -22.68 -3.55
C PRO A 122 7.84 -23.45 -4.77
N VAL A 123 9.13 -23.76 -4.79
CA VAL A 123 9.72 -24.71 -5.72
C VAL A 123 8.94 -25.99 -5.51
N GLN A 124 7.96 -26.26 -6.39
CA GLN A 124 7.50 -27.61 -6.61
C GLN A 124 8.71 -28.31 -7.18
N SER A 125 9.51 -28.89 -6.29
CA SER A 125 10.49 -29.90 -6.63
C SER A 125 9.71 -31.00 -7.32
N VAL A 126 9.60 -30.90 -8.64
CA VAL A 126 9.34 -32.04 -9.48
C VAL A 126 10.43 -33.03 -9.10
N GLU A 127 10.06 -34.04 -8.32
CA GLU A 127 10.95 -35.14 -7.97
C GLU A 127 11.41 -35.76 -9.30
N ALA A 128 12.56 -35.30 -9.80
CA ALA A 128 13.33 -35.95 -10.83
C ALA A 128 13.87 -37.25 -10.21
N GLY A 129 13.01 -38.24 -10.05
CA GLY A 129 13.30 -39.35 -9.15
C GLY A 129 12.29 -40.48 -9.07
N ARG A 130 11.49 -40.75 -10.12
CA ARG A 130 10.89 -42.08 -10.26
C ARG A 130 10.69 -42.46 -11.71
N MET A 131 11.77 -42.98 -12.31
CA MET A 131 11.71 -43.79 -13.51
C MET A 131 10.89 -45.05 -13.17
N VAL A 132 9.62 -45.07 -13.59
CA VAL A 132 8.77 -46.26 -13.51
C VAL A 132 9.17 -47.16 -14.67
N SER A 133 9.80 -48.30 -14.38
CA SER A 133 10.05 -49.33 -15.38
C SER A 133 8.71 -49.85 -15.96
N PRO A 134 8.58 -50.11 -17.27
CA PRO A 134 7.29 -50.43 -17.90
C PRO A 134 6.64 -51.78 -17.49
N ASP A 135 7.25 -52.58 -16.62
CA ASP A 135 6.92 -54.01 -16.48
C ASP A 135 6.03 -54.37 -15.27
N SER A 136 5.25 -53.43 -14.75
CA SER A 136 4.37 -53.69 -13.59
C SER A 136 2.95 -53.16 -13.77
N TYR A 137 2.34 -53.47 -14.90
CA TYR A 137 0.90 -53.28 -15.15
C TYR A 137 0.11 -54.59 -14.98
N LYS A 138 0.44 -55.45 -14.01
CA LYS A 138 -0.43 -56.57 -13.62
C LYS A 138 -0.43 -56.78 -12.11
N ALA A 139 -1.20 -55.97 -11.39
CA ALA A 139 -1.67 -56.33 -10.06
C ALA A 139 -2.98 -55.59 -9.75
N ASN A 140 -4.01 -56.37 -9.46
CA ASN A 140 -5.39 -56.01 -9.14
C ASN A 140 -5.58 -54.70 -8.35
N VAL A 141 -6.10 -53.66 -9.00
CA VAL A 141 -6.84 -52.59 -8.33
C VAL A 141 -8.23 -53.10 -7.94
N LYS A 142 -8.35 -53.64 -6.72
CA LYS A 142 -9.65 -53.73 -6.05
C LYS A 142 -10.02 -52.33 -5.57
N PHE A 143 -10.87 -51.68 -6.36
CA PHE A 143 -11.53 -50.44 -5.97
C PHE A 143 -12.48 -50.73 -4.80
N VAL A 144 -12.12 -50.30 -3.59
CA VAL A 144 -13.02 -50.29 -2.42
C VAL A 144 -13.42 -48.84 -2.19
N PRO A 145 -14.68 -48.44 -2.44
CA PRO A 145 -15.14 -47.11 -2.06
C PRO A 145 -15.22 -47.05 -0.53
N LYS A 146 -14.41 -46.17 0.08
CA LYS A 146 -14.50 -45.88 1.51
C LYS A 146 -15.71 -44.98 1.72
N GLY A 147 -16.80 -45.58 2.18
CA GLY A 147 -18.04 -44.88 2.52
C GLY A 147 -17.81 -43.76 3.52
N ILE A 148 -18.32 -42.59 3.18
CA ILE A 148 -18.39 -41.41 4.03
C ILE A 148 -19.48 -41.70 5.05
N THR A 149 -19.11 -41.95 6.31
CA THR A 149 -20.08 -42.01 7.41
C THR A 149 -20.27 -40.58 7.94
N PRO A 150 -21.49 -40.02 7.94
CA PRO A 150 -21.75 -38.78 8.65
C PRO A 150 -21.76 -39.08 10.15
N VAL A 151 -20.78 -38.56 10.88
CA VAL A 151 -20.79 -38.55 12.35
C VAL A 151 -21.84 -37.51 12.79
N ALA A 152 -23.06 -37.98 13.07
CA ALA A 152 -24.07 -37.19 13.75
C ALA A 152 -23.61 -36.91 15.19
N ARG A 153 -23.27 -35.66 15.49
CA ARG A 153 -23.06 -35.19 16.86
C ARG A 153 -24.44 -34.86 17.46
N PRO A 154 -24.81 -35.38 18.65
CA PRO A 154 -26.02 -34.92 19.33
C PRO A 154 -25.73 -33.53 19.91
N VAL A 155 -26.44 -32.50 19.43
CA VAL A 155 -26.52 -31.22 20.13
C VAL A 155 -27.64 -31.35 21.17
N ALA A 156 -27.26 -31.54 22.43
CA ALA A 156 -28.19 -31.37 23.54
C ALA A 156 -28.49 -29.88 23.71
N PRO A 157 -29.75 -29.46 23.92
CA PRO A 157 -30.07 -28.08 24.25
C PRO A 157 -29.71 -27.83 25.70
N ALA A 158 -28.55 -27.22 25.94
CA ALA A 158 -28.24 -26.61 27.22
C ALA A 158 -29.01 -25.28 27.30
N ALA A 159 -30.03 -25.24 28.15
CA ALA A 159 -30.70 -24.02 28.55
C ALA A 159 -29.71 -23.17 29.36
N HIS A 160 -29.32 -22.02 28.80
CA HIS A 160 -28.68 -20.97 29.58
C HIS A 160 -29.79 -20.11 30.20
N PRO A 161 -29.77 -19.86 31.52
CA PRO A 161 -30.69 -18.93 32.15
C PRO A 161 -30.40 -17.52 31.63
N VAL A 162 -31.45 -16.86 31.15
CA VAL A 162 -31.46 -15.46 30.75
C VAL A 162 -31.04 -14.64 31.97
N SER A 163 -29.84 -14.05 31.92
CA SER A 163 -29.43 -13.07 32.92
C SER A 163 -30.29 -11.83 32.73
N HIS A 164 -30.95 -11.43 33.81
CA HIS A 164 -31.77 -10.23 33.90
C HIS A 164 -30.98 -9.01 33.40
N VAL A 165 -31.55 -8.33 32.41
CA VAL A 165 -31.17 -6.96 32.04
C VAL A 165 -31.58 -6.07 33.22
N ALA A 166 -30.59 -5.47 33.88
CA ALA A 166 -30.84 -4.42 34.86
C ALA A 166 -31.53 -3.23 34.17
N PRO A 167 -32.50 -2.56 34.82
CA PRO A 167 -33.16 -1.41 34.22
C PRO A 167 -32.15 -0.27 34.02
N VAL A 168 -32.05 0.21 32.78
CA VAL A 168 -31.33 1.44 32.44
C VAL A 168 -32.03 2.59 33.15
N ALA A 169 -31.30 3.27 34.04
CA ALA A 169 -31.76 4.48 34.70
C ALA A 169 -32.08 5.56 33.64
N PRO A 170 -33.12 6.39 33.84
CA PRO A 170 -33.44 7.45 32.89
C PRO A 170 -32.31 8.47 32.85
N VAL A 171 -31.81 8.72 31.63
CA VAL A 171 -30.87 9.80 31.34
C VAL A 171 -31.58 11.13 31.63
N ALA A 172 -31.02 11.90 32.57
CA ALA A 172 -31.50 13.24 32.88
C ALA A 172 -31.45 14.15 31.64
N PRO A 173 -32.39 15.09 31.47
CA PRO A 173 -32.36 16.00 30.33
C PRO A 173 -31.12 16.90 30.39
N VAL A 174 -30.38 16.94 29.27
CA VAL A 174 -29.27 17.86 29.03
C VAL A 174 -29.81 19.28 29.16
N GLN A 175 -29.36 19.99 30.20
CA GLN A 175 -29.59 21.43 30.33
C GLN A 175 -28.85 22.15 29.19
N ALA A 176 -29.55 23.04 28.51
CA ALA A 176 -28.97 23.93 27.52
C ALA A 176 -27.88 24.80 28.17
N GLU A 177 -26.63 24.63 27.73
CA GLU A 177 -25.52 25.50 28.15
C GLU A 177 -25.77 26.92 27.62
N ALA A 178 -25.72 27.88 28.55
CA ALA A 178 -25.75 29.30 28.25
C ALA A 178 -24.47 29.73 27.50
N PRO A 179 -24.52 30.78 26.66
CA PRO A 179 -23.37 31.21 25.90
C PRO A 179 -22.25 31.71 26.81
N VAL A 180 -21.09 31.04 26.77
CA VAL A 180 -19.88 31.49 27.44
C VAL A 180 -19.37 32.78 26.77
N SER A 181 -19.31 33.86 27.54
CA SER A 181 -18.65 35.10 27.11
C SER A 181 -17.13 34.87 27.05
N PRO A 182 -16.41 35.34 26.01
CA PRO A 182 -14.97 35.16 25.93
C PRO A 182 -14.27 35.99 27.00
N VAL A 183 -13.63 35.32 27.97
CA VAL A 183 -12.66 35.93 28.88
C VAL A 183 -11.39 36.23 28.07
N ALA A 184 -11.10 37.52 27.88
CA ALA A 184 -9.84 37.99 27.35
C ALA A 184 -8.71 37.68 28.35
N GLN A 185 -7.86 36.71 28.03
CA GLN A 185 -6.60 36.51 28.74
C GLN A 185 -5.53 37.44 28.15
N PRO A 186 -4.75 38.17 28.97
CA PRO A 186 -3.65 38.98 28.46
C PRO A 186 -2.55 38.10 27.88
N ILE A 187 -2.21 38.34 26.61
CA ILE A 187 -1.10 37.70 25.91
C ILE A 187 0.19 38.19 26.56
N ALA A 188 0.94 37.30 27.22
CA ALA A 188 2.26 37.62 27.75
C ALA A 188 3.23 37.89 26.59
N GLN A 189 3.80 39.10 26.54
CA GLN A 189 4.84 39.46 25.58
C GLN A 189 6.08 38.57 25.77
N PRO A 190 6.64 37.98 24.70
CA PRO A 190 7.91 37.27 24.79
C PRO A 190 9.03 38.28 25.06
N LYS A 191 9.72 38.09 26.19
CA LYS A 191 10.93 38.85 26.55
C LYS A 191 12.02 38.57 25.51
N ALA A 192 12.55 39.64 24.95
CA ALA A 192 13.73 39.64 24.08
C ALA A 192 14.91 38.93 24.77
N GLY A 193 15.60 38.03 24.06
CA GLY A 193 16.84 37.46 24.58
C GLY A 193 17.41 36.19 23.95
N VAL A 194 16.78 35.57 22.95
CA VAL A 194 17.39 34.42 22.26
C VAL A 194 18.15 34.93 21.03
N LYS A 195 19.47 34.98 21.12
CA LYS A 195 20.34 35.24 19.96
C LYS A 195 20.24 34.04 19.01
N PRO A 196 19.89 34.23 17.73
CA PRO A 196 19.99 33.13 16.77
C PRO A 196 21.47 32.79 16.59
N VAL A 197 21.84 31.56 16.93
CA VAL A 197 23.14 31.00 16.54
C VAL A 197 23.03 30.66 15.05
N PHE A 198 23.16 31.67 14.20
CA PHE A 198 23.54 31.45 12.81
C PHE A 198 24.99 30.97 12.82
N GLY A 199 25.15 29.64 12.81
CA GLY A 199 26.40 29.02 12.43
C GLY A 199 26.80 29.57 11.06
N LYS A 200 27.99 30.15 10.97
CA LYS A 200 28.57 30.61 9.71
C LYS A 200 28.80 29.37 8.84
N PHE A 201 27.90 29.11 7.89
CA PHE A 201 28.14 28.15 6.83
C PHE A 201 29.19 28.74 5.89
N ASN A 202 30.46 28.39 6.12
CA ASN A 202 31.51 28.56 5.13
C ASN A 202 31.43 27.39 4.14
N SER A 203 30.55 27.48 3.14
CA SER A 203 30.60 26.61 1.97
C SER A 203 31.82 26.99 1.14
N LYS A 204 32.90 26.20 1.24
CA LYS A 204 33.96 26.15 0.22
C LYS A 204 33.48 25.28 -0.94
N ILE A 205 32.49 25.75 -1.67
CA ILE A 205 32.13 25.17 -2.96
C ILE A 205 32.67 26.17 -3.98
N GLU A 206 33.73 25.78 -4.71
CA GLU A 206 34.19 26.55 -5.86
C GLU A 206 33.04 26.67 -6.86
N ASP A 207 32.68 27.90 -7.22
CA ASP A 207 31.87 28.22 -8.38
C ASP A 207 32.60 27.71 -9.63
N LYS A 208 32.39 26.44 -9.98
CA LYS A 208 32.75 25.94 -11.29
C LYS A 208 31.80 26.61 -12.27
N SER A 209 32.27 27.70 -12.87
CA SER A 209 31.65 28.35 -14.02
C SER A 209 31.40 27.27 -15.08
N TYR A 210 30.15 26.81 -15.18
CA TYR A 210 29.75 25.88 -16.23
C TYR A 210 29.95 26.62 -17.55
N GLN A 211 30.98 26.23 -18.29
CA GLN A 211 31.16 26.75 -19.64
C GLN A 211 30.04 26.18 -20.50
N LEU A 212 29.14 27.07 -20.93
CA LEU A 212 28.11 26.74 -21.88
C LEU A 212 28.78 26.14 -23.14
N PRO A 213 28.45 24.90 -23.55
CA PRO A 213 29.02 24.31 -24.73
C PRO A 213 28.72 25.14 -25.98
N THR A 214 29.68 25.16 -26.92
CA THR A 214 29.69 26.02 -28.11
C THR A 214 28.42 25.92 -28.98
N PHE A 215 27.67 24.82 -28.90
CA PHE A 215 26.43 24.63 -29.66
C PHE A 215 25.28 25.56 -29.21
N MET A 216 25.29 26.05 -27.97
CA MET A 216 24.18 26.81 -27.39
C MET A 216 24.31 28.34 -27.59
N LYS A 217 25.41 28.81 -28.19
CA LYS A 217 25.63 30.24 -28.51
C LYS A 217 25.05 30.68 -29.86
N ARG A 218 24.41 29.78 -30.61
CA ARG A 218 24.05 30.03 -32.01
C ARG A 218 22.57 29.82 -32.31
N ALA A 219 21.71 30.42 -31.48
CA ALA A 219 20.26 30.42 -31.69
C ALA A 219 19.63 31.82 -31.71
N ASP A 220 20.42 32.90 -31.74
CA ASP A 220 19.87 34.28 -31.74
C ASP A 220 20.45 35.18 -32.83
N LYS A 221 20.78 34.60 -33.99
CA LYS A 221 21.16 35.42 -35.14
C LYS A 221 20.95 34.67 -36.45
N ASP A 222 19.69 34.57 -36.86
CA ASP A 222 19.29 34.66 -38.27
C ASP A 222 17.76 34.80 -38.33
N LYS A 223 17.35 36.08 -38.36
CA LYS A 223 16.31 36.70 -39.18
C LYS A 223 14.97 35.97 -39.41
#